data_AF-L1QHE2-F1
#
_entry.id   AF-L1QHE2-F1
#
_cell.length_a   1.000
_cell.length_b   1.000
_cell.length_c   1.000
_cell.angle_alpha   90.00
_cell.angle_beta   90.00
_cell.angle_gamma   90.00
#
_symmetry.space_group_name_H-M   'P 1'
#
loop_
_entity.id
_entity.type
_entity.pdbx_description
1 polymer ?
#
loop_
_entity_poly.entity_id
_entity_poly.type
_entity_poly.pdbx_seq_one_letter_code
_entity_poly.pdbx_strand_id
1 'polypeptide(L)'
;MKDIPNLFGSLVFNDSVMKARLPKETYKALKNTIAAGKHLDLEVANVVANAMKDWAIEKGATHYTHWFQPMTGVTAEKHDSFISPDKDGNIIMEFSGKELVQGEPDASSFPSGGLRATFEARGYTAWDPTSYAFIKDGTLCILLPFVHIVVKH
;
A
#
# COMPACT_ATOMS: atom_id res chain seq x y z
N MET A 1 23.36 18.01 -18.28
CA MET A 1 21.99 18.58 -18.33
C MET A 1 21.07 17.51 -17.77
N LYS A 2 20.22 17.82 -16.79
CA LYS A 2 19.24 16.83 -16.30
C LYS A 2 18.21 16.63 -17.40
N ASP A 3 18.00 15.39 -17.81
CA ASP A 3 17.00 15.02 -18.80
C ASP A 3 15.61 15.08 -18.16
N ILE A 4 15.00 16.27 -18.19
CA ILE A 4 13.75 16.56 -17.47
C ILE A 4 12.62 15.62 -17.90
N PRO A 5 12.38 15.35 -19.20
CA PRO A 5 11.36 14.39 -19.63
C PRO A 5 11.54 12.98 -19.06
N ASN A 6 12.78 12.49 -18.99
CA ASN A 6 13.06 11.16 -18.46
C ASN A 6 13.04 11.12 -16.92
N LEU A 7 13.26 12.25 -16.25
CA LEU A 7 13.18 12.35 -14.79
C LEU A 7 11.73 12.46 -14.30
N PHE A 8 10.87 13.15 -15.05
CA PHE A 8 9.47 13.35 -14.69
C PHE A 8 8.72 12.01 -14.64
N GLY A 9 8.03 11.75 -13.52
CA GLY A 9 7.27 10.50 -13.33
C GLY A 9 8.14 9.23 -13.16
N SER A 10 9.46 9.35 -13.13
CA SER A 10 10.39 8.20 -13.02
C SER A 10 10.36 7.47 -11.67
N LEU A 11 9.76 8.10 -10.66
CA LEU A 11 9.52 7.58 -9.31
C LEU A 11 8.03 7.31 -9.05
N VAL A 12 7.25 7.07 -10.10
CA VAL A 12 5.82 6.75 -10.01
C VAL A 12 5.56 5.36 -10.59
N PHE A 13 4.84 4.51 -9.84
CA PHE A 13 4.38 3.19 -10.28
C PHE A 13 3.16 3.34 -11.20
N ASN A 14 3.37 3.97 -12.35
CA ASN A 14 2.33 4.35 -13.30
C ASN A 14 1.88 3.18 -14.19
N ASP A 15 0.91 3.44 -15.07
CA ASP A 15 0.36 2.45 -16.02
C ASP A 15 1.44 1.76 -16.88
N SER A 16 2.46 2.50 -17.33
CA SER A 16 3.54 1.95 -18.13
C SER A 16 4.41 0.99 -17.32
N VAL A 17 4.74 1.35 -16.08
CA VAL A 17 5.48 0.47 -15.16
C VAL A 17 4.66 -0.77 -14.82
N MET A 18 3.38 -0.60 -14.49
CA MET A 18 2.46 -1.71 -14.21
C MET A 18 2.35 -2.66 -15.39
N LYS A 19 2.19 -2.14 -16.61
CA LYS A 19 2.08 -2.95 -17.83
C LYS A 19 3.38 -3.72 -18.15
N ALA A 20 4.54 -3.15 -17.80
CA ALA A 20 5.83 -3.77 -18.03
C ALA A 20 6.17 -4.85 -16.99
N ARG A 21 5.68 -4.71 -15.74
CA ARG A 21 6.05 -5.59 -14.62
C ARG A 21 5.01 -6.65 -14.28
N LEU A 22 3.73 -6.35 -14.48
CA LEU A 22 2.66 -7.27 -14.10
C LEU A 22 2.45 -8.33 -15.19
N PRO A 23 2.10 -9.58 -14.80
CA PRO A 23 1.59 -10.55 -15.74
C PRO A 23 0.39 -9.99 -16.52
N LYS A 24 0.29 -10.35 -17.80
CA LYS A 24 -0.74 -9.83 -18.72
C LYS A 24 -2.16 -9.93 -18.14
N GLU A 25 -2.49 -11.06 -17.53
CA GLU A 25 -3.81 -11.29 -16.97
C GLU A 25 -4.05 -10.49 -15.67
N THR A 26 -3.04 -10.38 -14.80
CA THR A 26 -3.10 -9.52 -13.61
C THR A 26 -3.29 -8.05 -13.98
N TYR A 27 -2.55 -7.56 -14.99
CA TYR A 27 -2.68 -6.19 -15.47
C TYR A 27 -4.09 -5.91 -16.00
N LYS A 28 -4.64 -6.81 -16.82
CA LYS A 28 -6.03 -6.69 -17.29
C LYS A 28 -7.03 -6.72 -16.14
N ALA A 29 -6.86 -7.64 -15.20
CA ALA A 29 -7.74 -7.76 -14.03
C ALA A 29 -7.73 -6.46 -13.22
N LEU A 30 -6.55 -5.90 -12.94
CA LEU A 30 -6.40 -4.61 -12.27
C LEU A 30 -7.11 -3.47 -13.02
N LYS A 31 -6.92 -3.36 -14.35
CA LYS A 31 -7.59 -2.34 -15.17
C LYS A 31 -9.11 -2.50 -15.18
N ASN A 32 -9.60 -3.74 -15.22
CA ASN A 32 -11.03 -4.02 -15.16
C ASN A 32 -11.62 -3.66 -13.80
N THR A 33 -10.91 -3.96 -12.70
CA THR A 33 -11.30 -3.57 -11.34
C THR A 33 -11.40 -2.06 -11.21
N ILE A 34 -10.40 -1.32 -11.69
CA ILE A 34 -10.41 0.15 -11.74
C ILE A 34 -11.63 0.66 -12.52
N ALA A 35 -11.84 0.17 -13.74
CA ALA A 35 -12.91 0.62 -14.62
C ALA A 35 -14.30 0.30 -14.07
N ALA A 36 -14.44 -0.81 -13.34
CA ALA A 36 -15.70 -1.24 -12.75
C ALA A 36 -15.96 -0.64 -11.35
N GLY A 37 -15.00 0.09 -10.76
CA GLY A 37 -15.10 0.61 -9.39
C GLY A 37 -15.26 -0.49 -8.33
N LYS A 38 -14.66 -1.67 -8.56
CA LYS A 38 -14.76 -2.83 -7.67
C LYS A 38 -13.59 -2.87 -6.69
N HIS A 39 -13.75 -3.63 -5.61
CA HIS A 39 -12.64 -3.97 -4.72
C HIS A 39 -11.59 -4.82 -5.44
N LEU A 40 -10.32 -4.59 -5.10
CA LEU A 40 -9.20 -5.36 -5.62
C LEU A 40 -9.19 -6.75 -4.97
N ASP A 41 -9.22 -7.77 -5.82
CA ASP A 41 -9.10 -9.16 -5.39
C ASP A 41 -7.73 -9.42 -4.74
N LEU A 42 -7.69 -10.22 -3.66
CA LEU A 42 -6.49 -10.45 -2.88
C LEU A 42 -5.38 -11.16 -3.69
N GLU A 43 -5.73 -12.05 -4.62
CA GLU A 43 -4.75 -12.72 -5.48
C GLU A 43 -4.09 -11.72 -6.42
N VAL A 44 -4.91 -10.86 -7.06
CA VAL A 44 -4.41 -9.77 -7.91
C VAL A 44 -3.57 -8.80 -7.08
N ALA A 45 -4.02 -8.43 -5.87
CA ALA A 45 -3.33 -7.54 -4.97
C ALA A 45 -1.96 -8.08 -4.54
N ASN A 46 -1.84 -9.39 -4.27
CA ASN A 46 -0.56 -10.00 -3.90
C ASN A 46 0.47 -9.90 -5.03
N VAL A 47 0.04 -10.13 -6.28
CA VAL A 47 0.93 -10.00 -7.45
C VAL A 47 1.34 -8.54 -7.64
N VAL A 48 0.39 -7.60 -7.49
CA VAL A 48 0.68 -6.17 -7.60
C VAL A 48 1.62 -5.70 -6.50
N ALA A 49 1.38 -6.10 -5.25
CA ALA A 49 2.23 -5.77 -4.11
C ALA A 49 3.67 -6.25 -4.34
N ASN A 50 3.84 -7.50 -4.77
CA ASN A 50 5.16 -8.05 -5.05
C ASN A 50 5.90 -7.23 -6.14
N ALA A 51 5.23 -6.96 -7.27
CA ALA A 51 5.81 -6.13 -8.33
C ALA A 51 6.11 -4.69 -7.91
N MET A 52 5.27 -4.11 -7.05
CA MET A 52 5.44 -2.76 -6.51
C MET A 52 6.62 -2.69 -5.54
N LYS A 53 6.78 -3.71 -4.67
CA LYS A 53 7.91 -3.85 -3.75
C LYS A 53 9.22 -3.95 -4.50
N ASP A 54 9.30 -4.85 -5.48
CA ASP A 54 10.53 -5.07 -6.26
C ASP A 54 10.91 -3.80 -7.02
N TRP A 55 9.93 -3.14 -7.65
CA TRP A 55 10.14 -1.83 -8.27
C TRP A 55 10.65 -0.78 -7.28
N ALA A 56 10.09 -0.74 -6.07
CA ALA A 56 10.50 0.23 -5.06
C ALA A 56 11.93 -0.01 -4.56
N ILE A 57 12.29 -1.27 -4.31
CA ILE A 57 13.64 -1.67 -3.89
C ILE A 57 14.66 -1.35 -4.98
N GLU A 58 14.35 -1.61 -6.26
CA GLU A 58 15.23 -1.23 -7.38
C GLU A 58 15.51 0.27 -7.45
N LYS A 59 14.59 1.08 -6.94
CA LYS A 59 14.73 2.54 -6.84
C LYS A 59 15.37 2.99 -5.53
N GLY A 60 15.80 2.06 -4.68
CA GLY A 60 16.47 2.32 -3.40
C GLY A 60 15.52 2.57 -2.24
N ALA A 61 14.22 2.26 -2.37
CA ALA A 61 13.29 2.39 -1.26
C ALA A 61 13.52 1.28 -0.22
N THR A 62 13.42 1.66 1.05
CA THR A 62 13.62 0.76 2.21
C THR A 62 12.37 0.60 3.06
N HIS A 63 11.45 1.56 2.94
CA HIS A 63 10.21 1.64 3.69
C HIS A 63 9.04 1.81 2.74
N TYR A 64 7.83 1.58 3.25
CA TYR A 64 6.58 2.01 2.64
C TYR A 64 5.73 2.76 3.66
N THR A 65 4.79 3.57 3.17
CA THR A 65 3.80 4.24 4.00
C THR A 65 2.47 4.26 3.28
N HIS A 66 1.42 4.05 4.04
CA HIS A 66 0.07 4.44 3.68
C HIS A 66 -0.06 5.95 3.85
N TRP A 67 -0.08 6.67 2.73
CA TRP A 67 -0.11 8.12 2.71
C TRP A 67 -1.56 8.60 2.69
N PHE A 68 -1.94 9.34 3.73
CA PHE A 68 -3.26 9.96 3.85
C PHE A 68 -3.11 11.46 4.12
N GLN A 69 -3.92 12.26 3.43
CA GLN A 69 -3.94 13.71 3.57
C GLN A 69 -5.24 14.15 4.25
N PRO A 70 -5.27 14.33 5.58
CA PRO A 70 -6.48 14.77 6.27
C PRO A 70 -6.84 16.21 5.88
N MET A 71 -8.14 16.51 5.89
CA MET A 71 -8.69 17.85 5.60
C MET A 71 -8.25 18.94 6.60
N THR A 72 -7.52 18.57 7.66
CA THR A 72 -6.94 19.48 8.65
C THR A 72 -5.60 20.08 8.23
N GLY A 73 -5.03 19.68 7.07
CA GLY A 73 -3.82 20.27 6.50
C GLY A 73 -2.49 19.71 7.02
N VAL A 74 -2.52 18.68 7.88
CA VAL A 74 -1.32 18.01 8.41
C VAL A 74 -1.30 16.56 7.95
N THR A 75 -0.39 16.19 7.04
CA THR A 75 -0.24 14.80 6.59
C THR A 75 0.14 13.90 7.76
N ALA A 76 -0.55 12.76 7.90
CA ALA A 76 -0.15 11.69 8.81
C ALA A 76 0.40 10.53 7.97
N GLU A 77 1.65 10.15 8.23
CA GLU A 77 2.33 9.05 7.55
C GLU A 77 2.81 8.05 8.62
N LYS A 78 2.60 6.76 8.38
CA LYS A 78 3.19 5.68 9.17
C LYS A 78 4.18 4.95 8.27
N HIS A 79 5.46 5.09 8.57
CA HIS A 79 6.53 4.43 7.82
C HIS A 79 6.74 3.03 8.39
N ASP A 80 6.43 2.02 7.59
CA ASP A 80 6.71 0.61 7.86
C ASP A 80 7.90 0.15 7.01
N SER A 81 8.75 -0.71 7.55
CA SER A 81 9.90 -1.23 6.83
C SER A 81 9.47 -2.39 5.93
N PHE A 82 10.10 -2.52 4.76
CA PHE A 82 10.00 -3.76 4.00
C PHE A 82 10.72 -4.92 4.71
N ILE A 83 11.64 -4.64 5.64
CA ILE A 83 12.45 -5.65 6.33
C ILE A 83 11.64 -6.31 7.44
N SER A 84 11.53 -7.64 7.36
CA SER A 84 10.93 -8.50 8.38
C SER A 84 11.96 -9.57 8.79
N PRO A 85 12.24 -9.76 10.10
CA PRO A 85 13.16 -10.79 10.56
C PRO A 85 12.51 -12.18 10.47
N ASP A 86 13.19 -13.11 9.84
CA ASP A 86 12.81 -14.52 9.83
C ASP A 86 13.19 -15.21 11.16
N LYS A 87 12.58 -16.36 11.46
CA LYS A 87 12.80 -17.18 12.66
C LYS A 87 14.26 -17.59 12.83
N ASP A 88 14.99 -17.69 11.73
CA ASP A 88 16.41 -18.07 11.70
C ASP A 88 17.36 -16.86 11.82
N GLY A 89 16.84 -15.65 12.06
CA GLY A 89 17.63 -14.42 12.20
C GLY A 89 18.06 -13.78 10.86
N ASN A 90 17.57 -14.32 9.74
CA ASN A 90 17.75 -13.74 8.42
C ASN A 90 16.74 -12.60 8.18
N ILE A 91 17.01 -11.75 7.18
CA ILE A 91 16.09 -10.68 6.77
C ILE A 91 15.36 -11.10 5.50
N ILE A 92 14.03 -10.96 5.50
CA ILE A 92 13.19 -11.08 4.31
C ILE A 92 12.51 -9.74 4.02
N MET A 93 12.32 -9.45 2.73
CA MET A 93 11.64 -8.23 2.28
C MET A 93 10.16 -8.53 2.01
N GLU A 94 9.28 -8.05 2.87
CA GLU A 94 7.84 -8.30 2.85
C GLU A 94 7.03 -7.07 2.47
N PHE A 95 6.11 -7.26 1.54
CA PHE A 95 5.03 -6.35 1.21
C PHE A 95 3.97 -7.17 0.49
N SER A 96 2.77 -7.22 1.05
CA SER A 96 1.73 -8.17 0.62
C SER A 96 0.49 -7.45 0.13
N GLY A 97 -0.39 -8.17 -0.58
CA GLY A 97 -1.66 -7.64 -1.04
C GLY A 97 -2.56 -7.13 0.09
N LYS A 98 -2.35 -7.61 1.33
CA LYS A 98 -3.06 -7.10 2.52
C LYS A 98 -2.81 -5.62 2.79
N GLU A 99 -1.65 -5.11 2.37
CA GLU A 99 -1.34 -3.68 2.47
C GLU A 99 -2.04 -2.85 1.37
N LEU A 100 -2.61 -3.50 0.36
CA LEU A 100 -3.31 -2.85 -0.75
C LEU A 100 -4.83 -3.00 -0.67
N VAL A 101 -5.34 -4.03 0.02
CA VAL A 101 -6.77 -4.30 0.17
C VAL A 101 -7.27 -3.91 1.55
N GLN A 102 -8.57 -3.65 1.66
CA GLN A 102 -9.21 -3.47 2.96
C GLN A 102 -9.09 -4.77 3.78
N GLY A 103 -8.35 -4.73 4.88
CA GLY A 103 -8.30 -5.83 5.84
C GLY A 103 -9.60 -5.94 6.64
N GLU A 104 -10.13 -7.16 6.80
CA GLU A 104 -11.04 -7.42 7.92
C GLU A 104 -10.23 -7.43 9.23
N PRO A 105 -10.74 -6.82 10.31
CA PRO A 105 -10.04 -6.81 11.59
C PRO A 105 -10.09 -8.22 12.17
N ASP A 106 -8.97 -8.96 12.12
CA ASP A 106 -8.82 -10.18 12.89
C ASP A 106 -8.81 -9.83 14.39
N ALA A 107 -9.97 -9.96 15.03
CA ALA A 107 -10.19 -9.70 16.44
C ALA A 107 -9.60 -10.79 17.35
N SER A 108 -8.50 -11.43 16.97
CA SER A 108 -7.90 -12.56 17.69
C SER A 108 -6.80 -12.17 18.69
N SER A 109 -6.39 -10.91 18.73
CA SER A 109 -5.26 -10.44 19.55
C SER A 109 -5.65 -9.65 20.82
N PHE A 110 -6.94 -9.61 21.19
CA PHE A 110 -7.33 -9.08 22.50
C PHE A 110 -7.07 -10.14 23.59
N PRO A 111 -6.21 -9.85 24.60
CA PRO A 111 -6.13 -10.67 25.78
C PRO A 111 -7.51 -10.69 26.44
N SER A 112 -8.05 -11.89 26.67
CA SER A 112 -9.27 -12.09 27.44
C SER A 112 -9.06 -11.56 28.87
N GLY A 113 -9.47 -10.32 29.16
CA GLY A 113 -9.40 -9.81 30.53
C GLY A 113 -9.62 -8.31 30.70
N GLY A 114 -10.87 -7.94 30.99
CA GLY A 114 -11.17 -6.83 31.91
C GLY A 114 -11.32 -5.43 31.30
N LEU A 115 -12.58 -5.00 31.15
CA LEU A 115 -13.09 -3.63 31.25
C LEU A 115 -12.05 -2.49 31.14
N ARG A 116 -11.98 -1.86 29.95
CA ARG A 116 -11.79 -0.41 29.77
C ARG A 116 -12.09 -0.03 28.31
N ALA A 117 -12.82 1.07 28.14
CA ALA A 117 -13.36 1.55 26.88
C ALA A 117 -12.28 1.75 25.80
N THR A 118 -12.43 1.07 24.66
CA THR A 118 -11.65 1.29 23.46
C THR A 118 -12.42 2.22 22.53
N PHE A 119 -12.11 3.52 22.57
CA PHE A 119 -12.48 4.46 21.51
C PHE A 119 -11.51 4.23 20.33
N GLU A 120 -11.64 3.06 19.69
CA GLU A 120 -10.85 2.69 18.52
C GLU A 120 -11.43 3.34 17.27
N ALA A 121 -10.81 4.43 16.85
CA ALA A 121 -10.91 4.91 15.47
C ALA A 121 -10.24 3.87 14.54
N ARG A 122 -11.00 2.87 14.10
CA ARG A 122 -10.51 1.86 13.13
C ARG A 122 -10.62 2.46 11.74
N GLY A 123 -9.49 2.92 11.20
CA GLY A 123 -9.38 3.39 9.84
C GLY A 123 -9.26 2.22 8.87
N TYR A 124 -10.26 2.01 8.02
CA TYR A 124 -10.13 1.07 6.90
C TYR A 124 -9.38 1.76 5.77
N THR A 125 -8.25 1.17 5.37
CA THR A 125 -7.39 1.68 4.31
C THR A 125 -7.35 0.68 3.16
N ALA A 126 -7.83 1.10 1.99
CA ALA A 126 -7.69 0.34 0.76
C ALA A 126 -6.97 1.22 -0.27
N TRP A 127 -5.96 0.68 -0.94
CA TRP A 127 -5.29 1.39 -2.01
C TRP A 127 -6.28 1.72 -3.11
N ASP A 128 -6.26 2.97 -3.57
CA ASP A 128 -6.99 3.40 -4.75
C ASP A 128 -6.11 3.26 -5.98
N PRO A 129 -6.37 2.27 -6.86
CA PRO A 129 -5.55 2.03 -8.03
C PRO A 129 -5.70 3.11 -9.12
N THR A 130 -6.60 4.10 -8.96
CA THR A 130 -6.61 5.31 -9.79
C THR A 130 -5.55 6.34 -9.34
N SER A 131 -5.03 6.19 -8.12
CA SER A 131 -3.96 7.00 -7.54
C SER A 131 -2.65 6.21 -7.50
N TYR A 132 -1.72 6.53 -8.41
CA TYR A 132 -0.47 5.79 -8.50
C TYR A 132 0.40 5.93 -7.25
N ALA A 133 0.95 4.80 -6.80
CA ALA A 133 1.99 4.81 -5.78
C ALA A 133 3.25 5.49 -6.33
N PHE A 134 4.00 6.13 -5.46
CA PHE A 134 5.22 6.85 -5.83
C PHE A 134 6.29 6.69 -4.76
N ILE A 135 7.54 7.00 -5.09
CA ILE A 135 8.65 6.98 -4.13
C ILE A 135 9.02 8.41 -3.78
N LYS A 136 9.13 8.67 -2.48
CA LYS A 136 9.61 9.93 -1.94
C LYS A 136 10.58 9.64 -0.80
N ASP A 137 11.75 10.26 -0.83
CA ASP A 137 12.75 10.19 0.25
C ASP A 137 13.13 8.75 0.68
N GLY A 138 13.12 7.78 -0.26
CA GLY A 138 13.43 6.38 0.04
C GLY A 138 12.26 5.56 0.60
N THR A 139 11.04 6.10 0.55
CA THR A 139 9.81 5.43 0.99
C THR A 139 8.84 5.28 -0.17
N LEU A 140 8.26 4.09 -0.33
CA LEU A 140 7.11 3.84 -1.20
C LEU A 140 5.83 4.40 -0.56
N CYS A 141 5.22 5.38 -1.19
CA CYS A 141 4.00 6.04 -0.74
C CYS A 141 2.79 5.47 -1.48
N ILE A 142 1.88 4.85 -0.72
CA ILE A 142 0.63 4.27 -1.22
C ILE A 142 -0.50 5.24 -0.88
N LEU A 143 -1.10 5.85 -1.90
CA LEU A 143 -2.17 6.83 -1.68
C LEU A 143 -3.48 6.16 -1.30
N LEU A 144 -4.06 6.64 -0.21
CA LEU A 144 -5.35 6.21 0.29
C LEU A 144 -6.29 7.42 0.28
N PRO A 145 -7.25 7.51 -0.66
CA PRO A 145 -8.11 8.68 -0.77
C PRO A 145 -9.10 8.81 0.39
N PHE A 146 -9.40 7.73 1.12
CA PHE A 146 -10.33 7.74 2.24
C PHE A 146 -9.86 6.82 3.37
N VAL A 147 -9.83 7.35 4.59
CA VAL A 147 -9.81 6.56 5.83
C VAL A 147 -11.25 6.53 6.35
N HIS A 148 -11.95 5.41 6.19
CA HIS A 148 -13.22 5.23 6.89
C HIS A 148 -12.91 4.95 8.36
N ILE A 149 -13.02 5.97 9.22
CA ILE A 149 -13.00 5.78 10.67
C ILE A 149 -14.41 5.33 11.07
N VAL A 150 -14.59 4.04 11.36
CA VAL A 150 -15.83 3.57 11.98
C VAL A 150 -15.70 3.75 13.49
N VAL A 151 -16.33 4.79 14.02
CA VAL A 151 -16.55 4.92 15.47
C VAL A 151 -17.76 4.03 15.80
N LYS A 152 -17.54 2.85 16.38
CA LYS A 152 -18.64 2.09 16.98
C LYS A 152 -19.13 2.88 18.20
N HIS A 153 -20.39 3.32 18.17
CA HIS A 153 -21.10 3.86 19.34
C HIS A 153 -21.58 2.73 20.25
#